data_AF-A0A0R3W5L0-F1
#
_entry.id   AF-A0A0R3W5L0-F1
#
_cell.length_a   1.000
_cell.length_b   1.000
_cell.length_c   1.000
_cell.angle_alpha   90.00
_cell.angle_beta   90.00
_cell.angle_gamma   90.00
#
_symmetry.space_group_name_H-M   'P 1'
#
loop_
_entity.id
_entity.type
_entity.pdbx_description
1 polymer ?
#
loop_
_entity_poly.entity_id
_entity_poly.type
_entity_poly.pdbx_seq_one_letter_code
_entity_poly.pdbx_strand_id
1 'polypeptide(L)'
;MEGDVCASFYRPGETRKAREFIPESKKDEKYWERRRKNNEAAKRSREKRRQNDALMEQEIAELKHQNEVLMRENAALLRELAAFLKLWGHLRTLFFSNP
;
A
#
# COMPACT_ATOMS: atom_id res chain seq x y z
N MET A 1 0.43 17.51 -16.28
CA MET A 1 -0.02 17.59 -14.88
C MET A 1 0.18 16.21 -14.29
N GLU A 2 1.34 15.98 -13.69
CA GLU A 2 1.76 14.67 -13.16
C GLU A 2 2.40 14.93 -11.80
N GLY A 3 1.72 14.48 -10.75
CA GLY A 3 2.30 13.98 -9.51
C GLY A 3 3.15 14.91 -8.64
N ASP A 4 2.51 15.83 -7.91
CA ASP A 4 3.04 16.26 -6.60
C ASP A 4 2.84 15.10 -5.61
N VAL A 5 3.77 14.14 -5.65
CA VAL A 5 3.85 13.04 -4.70
C VAL A 5 4.13 13.64 -3.31
N CYS A 6 3.21 13.37 -2.39
CA CYS A 6 3.22 13.62 -0.95
C CYS A 6 4.62 13.77 -0.32
N ALA A 7 5.20 14.97 -0.43
CA ALA A 7 6.42 15.37 0.26
C ALA A 7 6.01 16.08 1.57
N SER A 8 5.46 15.33 2.51
CA SER A 8 5.02 15.89 3.79
C SER A 8 5.47 14.97 4.93
N PHE A 9 6.53 15.40 5.63
CA PHE A 9 7.00 14.93 6.95
C PHE A 9 8.05 13.78 7.07
N TYR A 10 8.91 13.53 6.09
CA TYR A 10 10.24 13.00 6.45
C TYR A 10 11.08 14.15 7.01
N ARG A 11 11.04 14.35 8.35
CA ARG A 11 12.02 15.17 9.06
C ARG A 11 13.21 14.24 9.39
N PRO A 12 14.32 14.28 8.65
CA PRO A 12 15.43 13.39 8.92
C PRO A 12 16.11 13.87 10.23
N GLY A 13 16.11 13.00 11.24
CA GLY A 13 17.16 13.04 12.25
C GLY A 13 17.13 14.19 13.27
N GLU A 14 16.00 14.43 13.95
CA GLU A 14 16.15 14.77 15.37
C GLU A 14 16.70 13.51 16.05
N THR A 15 18.03 13.44 16.19
CA THR A 15 18.71 12.40 16.94
C THR A 15 18.05 12.31 18.30
N ARG A 16 17.30 11.24 18.55
CA ARG A 16 16.63 11.03 19.83
C ARG A 16 17.67 11.17 20.91
N LYS A 17 17.54 12.20 21.76
CA LYS A 17 18.44 12.46 22.87
C LYS A 17 18.65 11.14 23.62
N ALA A 18 19.90 10.72 23.77
CA ALA A 18 20.24 9.47 24.43
C ALA A 18 19.57 9.48 25.81
N ARG A 19 18.78 8.44 26.12
CA ARG A 19 18.11 8.36 27.41
C ARG A 19 19.15 7.97 28.45
N GLU A 20 19.42 8.87 29.38
CA GLU A 20 20.15 8.53 30.60
C GLU A 20 19.30 7.56 31.41
N PHE A 21 19.90 6.41 31.74
CA PHE A 21 19.23 5.42 32.58
C PHE A 21 19.19 5.95 34.01
N ILE A 22 18.02 5.89 34.65
CA ILE A 22 17.91 6.29 36.06
C ILE A 22 18.66 5.25 36.91
N PRO A 23 19.63 5.65 37.75
CA PRO A 23 20.33 4.74 38.66
C PRO A 23 19.35 4.00 39.58
N GLU A 24 19.68 2.77 39.98
CA GLU A 24 18.79 1.94 40.82
C GLU A 24 18.39 2.67 42.12
N SER A 25 19.32 3.39 42.72
CA SER A 25 19.11 4.18 43.95
C SER A 25 18.11 5.33 43.81
N LYS A 26 17.72 5.71 42.59
CA LYS A 26 16.77 6.80 42.29
C LYS A 26 15.45 6.31 41.71
N LYS A 27 15.19 5.00 41.70
CA LYS A 27 13.91 4.44 41.27
C LYS A 27 12.89 4.52 42.40
N ASP A 28 12.14 5.61 42.41
CA ASP A 28 11.02 5.85 43.32
C ASP A 28 9.70 5.24 42.81
N GLU A 29 8.64 5.30 43.61
CA GLU A 29 7.30 4.83 43.21
C GLU A 29 6.80 5.53 41.93
N LYS A 30 7.07 6.84 41.82
CA LYS A 30 6.73 7.65 40.64
C LYS A 30 7.45 7.19 39.37
N TYR A 31 8.67 6.69 39.47
CA TYR A 31 9.37 6.02 38.37
C TYR A 31 8.65 4.73 37.97
N TRP A 32 8.30 3.86 38.93
CA TRP A 32 7.61 2.60 38.65
C TRP A 32 6.24 2.80 38.02
N GLU A 33 5.47 3.79 38.45
CA GLU A 33 4.21 4.18 37.79
C GLU A 33 4.43 4.64 36.34
N ARG A 34 5.41 5.52 36.09
CA ARG A 34 5.75 5.98 34.73
C ARG A 34 6.21 4.80 33.85
N ARG A 35 6.99 3.88 34.41
CA ARG A 35 7.48 2.69 33.71
C ARG A 35 6.32 1.76 33.32
N ARG A 36 5.38 1.51 34.24
CA ARG A 36 4.14 0.76 33.99
C ARG A 36 3.31 1.39 32.87
N LYS A 37 3.01 2.69 32.98
CA LYS A 37 2.26 3.44 31.94
C LYS A 37 2.95 3.39 30.57
N ASN A 38 4.27 3.54 30.51
CA ASN A 38 5.00 3.46 29.24
C ASN A 38 4.95 2.05 28.63
N ASN A 39 5.06 1.00 29.43
CA ASN A 39 4.94 -0.38 28.96
C ASN A 39 3.54 -0.65 28.38
N GLU A 40 2.48 -0.17 29.04
CA GLU A 40 1.13 -0.29 28.51
C GLU A 40 0.97 0.47 27.19
N ALA A 41 1.44 1.72 27.13
CA ALA A 41 1.41 2.52 25.91
C ALA A 41 2.19 1.84 24.77
N ALA A 42 3.36 1.25 25.07
CA ALA A 42 4.15 0.50 24.11
C ALA A 42 3.41 -0.76 23.62
N LYS A 43 2.72 -1.49 24.50
CA LYS A 43 1.90 -2.64 24.11
C LYS A 43 0.76 -2.22 23.18
N ARG A 44 0.02 -1.17 23.53
CA ARG A 44 -1.06 -0.62 22.69
C ARG A 44 -0.53 -0.12 21.34
N SER A 45 0.60 0.58 21.32
CA SER A 45 1.24 1.05 20.08
C SER A 45 1.68 -0.09 19.17
N ARG A 46 2.22 -1.18 19.75
CA ARG A 46 2.57 -2.37 18.98
C ARG A 46 1.34 -3.05 18.41
N GLU A 47 0.29 -3.19 19.22
CA GLU A 47 -0.97 -3.81 18.77
C GLU A 47 -1.63 -3.02 17.65
N LYS A 48 -1.73 -1.70 17.80
CA LYS A 48 -2.26 -0.83 16.75
C LYS A 48 -1.48 -0.95 15.44
N ARG A 49 -0.14 -1.02 15.51
CA ARG A 49 0.68 -1.24 14.31
C ARG A 49 0.40 -2.58 13.67
N ARG A 50 0.36 -3.67 14.45
CA ARG A 50 0.02 -5.00 13.91
C ARG A 50 -1.34 -5.04 13.21
N GLN A 51 -2.34 -4.41 13.82
CA GLN A 51 -3.69 -4.31 13.22
C GLN A 51 -3.67 -3.52 11.92
N ASN A 52 -2.99 -2.37 11.90
CA ASN A 52 -2.85 -1.57 10.70
C ASN A 52 -2.11 -2.32 9.59
N ASP A 53 -1.01 -3.01 9.91
CA ASP A 53 -0.23 -3.78 8.94
C ASP A 53 -1.08 -4.92 8.35
N ALA A 54 -1.89 -5.60 9.17
CA ALA A 54 -2.81 -6.65 8.71
C ALA A 54 -3.93 -6.10 7.80
N LEU A 55 -4.51 -4.95 8.15
CA LEU A 55 -5.52 -4.29 7.30
C LEU A 55 -4.92 -3.86 5.96
N MET A 56 -3.70 -3.32 5.97
CA MET A 56 -2.98 -2.94 4.75
C MET A 56 -2.69 -4.16 3.87
N GLU A 57 -2.27 -5.27 4.47
CA GLU A 57 -2.04 -6.52 3.74
C GLU A 57 -3.32 -7.05 3.09
N GLN A 58 -4.45 -6.98 3.80
CA GLN A 58 -5.76 -7.34 3.25
C GLN A 58 -6.16 -6.45 2.08
N GLU A 59 -6.00 -5.13 2.20
CA GLU A 59 -6.33 -4.17 1.13
C GLU A 59 -5.46 -4.40 -0.12
N ILE A 60 -4.16 -4.66 0.07
CA ILE A 60 -3.25 -5.00 -1.02
C ILE A 60 -3.69 -6.29 -1.72
N ALA A 61 -4.10 -7.32 -0.96
CA ALA A 61 -4.55 -8.58 -1.53
C ALA A 61 -5.83 -8.41 -2.36
N GLU A 62 -6.79 -7.63 -1.84
CA GLU A 62 -8.04 -7.33 -2.53
C GLU A 62 -7.80 -6.54 -3.82
N LEU A 63 -6.97 -5.48 -3.77
CA LEU A 63 -6.63 -4.68 -4.95
C LEU A 63 -5.90 -5.50 -6.02
N LYS A 64 -5.00 -6.41 -5.61
CA LYS A 64 -4.34 -7.34 -6.55
C LYS A 64 -5.36 -8.24 -7.24
N HIS A 65 -6.29 -8.81 -6.47
CA HIS A 65 -7.34 -9.67 -7.02
C HIS A 65 -8.21 -8.92 -8.04
N GLN A 66 -8.66 -7.72 -7.69
CA GLN A 66 -9.46 -6.87 -8.60
C GLN A 66 -8.68 -6.52 -9.87
N ASN A 67 -7.39 -6.21 -9.75
CA ASN A 67 -6.54 -5.94 -10.92
C ASN A 67 -6.42 -7.17 -11.83
N GLU A 68 -6.22 -8.36 -11.27
CA GLU A 68 -6.18 -9.61 -12.04
C GLU A 68 -7.50 -9.90 -12.77
N VAL A 69 -8.64 -9.59 -12.16
CA VAL A 69 -9.96 -9.69 -12.80
C VAL A 69 -10.05 -8.72 -13.97
N LEU A 70 -9.78 -7.44 -13.73
CA LEU A 70 -9.85 -6.39 -14.75
C LEU A 70 -8.91 -6.66 -15.93
N MET A 71 -7.69 -7.14 -15.66
CA MET A 71 -6.74 -7.50 -16.71
C MET A 71 -7.24 -8.65 -17.58
N ARG A 72 -7.92 -9.64 -16.99
CA ARG A 72 -8.54 -10.74 -17.74
C ARG A 72 -9.69 -10.26 -18.62
N GLU A 73 -10.56 -9.42 -18.09
CA GLU A 73 -11.68 -8.82 -18.83
C GLU A 73 -11.18 -7.96 -19.98
N ASN A 74 -10.20 -7.09 -19.72
CA ASN A 74 -9.57 -6.26 -20.74
C ASN A 74 -8.95 -7.10 -21.86
N ALA A 75 -8.22 -8.16 -21.49
CA ALA A 75 -7.66 -9.09 -22.47
C ALA A 75 -8.74 -9.81 -23.31
N ALA A 76 -9.91 -10.10 -22.74
CA ALA A 76 -11.03 -10.67 -23.49
C ALA A 76 -11.59 -9.68 -24.51
N LEU A 77 -11.86 -8.44 -24.09
CA LEU A 77 -12.34 -7.38 -24.98
C LEU A 77 -11.35 -7.09 -26.10
N LEU A 78 -10.04 -7.04 -25.80
CA LEU A 78 -9.01 -6.86 -26.82
C LEU A 78 -8.99 -7.98 -27.85
N ARG A 79 -9.25 -9.24 -27.45
CA ARG A 79 -9.37 -10.37 -28.39
C ARG A 79 -10.59 -10.22 -29.29
N GLU A 80 -11.73 -9.80 -28.76
CA GLU A 80 -12.94 -9.55 -29.54
C GLU A 80 -12.72 -8.43 -30.56
N LEU A 81 -12.14 -7.30 -30.12
CA LEU A 81 -11.77 -6.19 -31.01
C LEU A 81 -10.81 -6.65 -32.11
N ALA A 82 -9.79 -7.45 -31.79
CA ALA A 82 -8.87 -8.00 -32.77
C ALA A 82 -9.58 -8.91 -33.79
N ALA A 83 -10.55 -9.71 -33.35
CA ALA A 83 -11.36 -10.52 -34.25
C ALA A 83 -12.20 -9.66 -35.21
N PHE A 84 -12.84 -8.60 -34.71
CA PHE A 84 -13.58 -7.65 -35.54
C PHE A 84 -12.69 -6.95 -36.56
N LEU A 85 -11.50 -6.48 -36.15
CA LEU A 85 -10.55 -5.84 -37.06
C LEU A 85 -10.08 -6.81 -38.16
N LYS A 86 -9.87 -8.09 -37.82
CA LYS A 86 -9.49 -9.13 -38.79
C LYS A 86 -10.61 -9.37 -39.81
N LEU A 87 -11.86 -9.49 -39.33
CA LEU A 87 -13.03 -9.65 -40.20
C LEU A 87 -13.22 -8.43 -41.10
N TRP A 88 -13.12 -7.23 -40.54
CA TRP A 88 -13.22 -5.98 -41.28
C TRP A 88 -12.13 -5.87 -42.36
N GLY A 89 -10.89 -6.25 -42.03
CA GLY A 89 -9.80 -6.32 -43.00
C GLY A 89 -10.10 -7.28 -44.14
N HIS A 90 -10.68 -8.45 -43.85
CA HIS A 90 -11.08 -9.42 -44.86
C HIS A 90 -12.22 -8.89 -45.75
N LEU A 91 -13.24 -8.29 -45.17
CA LEU A 91 -14.33 -7.64 -45.92
C LEU A 91 -13.80 -6.50 -46.80
N ARG A 92 -12.86 -5.70 -46.30
CA ARG A 92 -12.20 -4.66 -47.08
C ARG A 92 -11.49 -5.23 -48.31
N THR A 93 -10.76 -6.34 -48.15
CA THR A 93 -10.11 -7.00 -49.29
C THR A 93 -11.10 -7.59 -50.30
N LEU A 94 -12.26 -8.09 -49.85
CA LEU A 94 -13.25 -8.71 -50.73
C LEU A 94 -14.13 -7.70 -51.48
N PHE A 95 -14.47 -6.58 -50.84
CA PHE A 95 -15.49 -5.65 -51.35
C PHE A 95 -14.92 -4.29 -51.78
N PHE A 96 -13.75 -3.90 -51.29
CA PHE A 96 -13.19 -2.55 -51.47
C PHE A 96 -11.75 -2.55 -52.01
N SER A 97 -11.18 -3.70 -52.36
CA SER A 97 -9.85 -3.78 -52.99
C SER A 97 -9.80 -4.80 -54.14
N ASN A 98 -10.23 -4.35 -55.31
CA ASN A 98 -9.71 -4.69 -56.64
C ASN A 98 -9.99 -3.45 -57.52
N PRO A 99 -9.08 -3.12 -58.47
CA PRO A 99 -8.50 -1.78 -58.72
C PRO A 99 -9.46 -0.61 -58.88
#